data_AF-A0A938VB49-F1
#
_entry.id   AF-A0A938VB49-F1
#
_cell.length_a   1.000
_cell.length_b   1.000
_cell.length_c   1.000
_cell.angle_alpha   90.00
_cell.angle_beta   90.00
_cell.angle_gamma   90.00
#
_symmetry.space_group_name_H-M   'P 1'
#
loop_
_entity.id
_entity.type
_entity.pdbx_description
1 polymer ?
#
loop_
_entity_poly.entity_id
_entity_poly.type
_entity_poly.pdbx_seq_one_letter_code
_entity_poly.pdbx_strand_id
1 'polypeptide(L)'
;MDDRSISDAEARAILDRAERALRAVDDAVAFNDRAARLRDVAATFERALARAQGPDLRQSIAGRLGSLLAGENSVRDLDRAIELLRDATQTPATDSATIRYFLGECFAMRVQYDDAERAWRTGLTLEPGHPAILAVLATLDVDRARAAGDAAGVVAAVQRVPEARRNGELWLRLGDASYSLGRLGEAARAWSHAIAREPIKGMRRRFRSLIGRSSPPPLH
;
A
#
# COMPACT_ATOMS: atom_id res chain seq x y z
N MET A 1 25.30 33.73 -11.53
CA MET A 1 24.46 32.53 -11.40
C MET A 1 25.35 31.39 -11.87
N ASP A 2 25.71 30.46 -11.00
CA ASP A 2 26.57 29.33 -11.38
C ASP A 2 25.76 28.25 -12.12
N ASP A 3 26.44 27.34 -12.82
CA ASP A 3 25.80 26.27 -13.61
C ASP A 3 24.84 25.41 -12.77
N ARG A 4 25.19 25.20 -11.50
CA ARG A 4 24.35 24.49 -10.52
C ARG A 4 23.02 25.18 -10.25
N SER A 5 23.05 26.49 -9.98
CA SER A 5 21.83 27.25 -9.68
C SER A 5 20.89 27.33 -10.87
N ILE A 6 21.42 27.36 -12.10
CA ILE A 6 20.62 27.28 -13.32
C ILE A 6 19.98 25.89 -13.45
N SER A 7 20.76 24.82 -13.29
CA SER A 7 20.27 23.43 -13.36
C SER A 7 19.20 23.13 -12.30
N ASP A 8 19.40 23.59 -11.06
CA ASP A 8 18.43 23.44 -9.97
C ASP A 8 17.15 24.27 -10.20
N ALA A 9 17.25 25.44 -10.83
CA ALA A 9 16.08 26.23 -11.20
C ALA A 9 15.25 25.54 -12.31
N GLU A 10 15.92 24.96 -13.31
CA GLU A 10 15.27 24.14 -14.34
C GLU A 10 14.58 22.92 -13.71
N ALA A 11 15.28 22.21 -12.81
CA ALA A 11 14.74 21.05 -12.12
C ALA A 11 13.45 21.39 -11.34
N ARG A 12 13.41 22.55 -10.65
CA ARG A 12 12.21 23.03 -9.95
C ARG A 12 11.06 23.32 -10.91
N ALA A 13 11.32 23.96 -12.05
CA ALA A 13 10.28 24.22 -13.05
C ALA A 13 9.69 22.92 -13.63
N ILE A 14 10.52 21.90 -13.85
CA ILE A 14 10.07 20.57 -14.31
C ILE A 14 9.29 19.86 -13.20
N LEU A 15 9.76 19.92 -11.95
CA LEU A 15 9.08 19.37 -10.78
C LEU A 15 7.67 19.96 -10.63
N ASP A 16 7.54 21.28 -10.65
CA ASP A 16 6.24 21.96 -10.54
C ASP A 16 5.26 21.52 -11.64
N ARG A 17 5.78 21.26 -12.85
CA ARG A 17 4.99 20.73 -13.96
C ARG A 17 4.54 19.29 -13.68
N ALA A 18 5.42 18.43 -13.17
CA ALA A 18 5.08 17.06 -12.81
C ALA A 18 3.98 17.02 -11.74
N GLU A 19 4.09 17.88 -10.73
CA GLU A 19 3.09 17.94 -9.64
C GLU A 19 1.73 18.47 -10.09
N ARG A 20 1.71 19.50 -10.93
CA ARG A 20 0.46 19.98 -11.53
C ARG A 20 -0.19 18.89 -12.38
N ALA A 21 0.60 18.16 -13.15
CA ALA A 21 0.10 17.05 -13.96
C ALA A 21 -0.43 15.91 -13.09
N LEU A 22 0.25 15.55 -12.00
CA LEU A 22 -0.22 14.54 -11.06
C LEU A 22 -1.58 14.91 -10.45
N ARG A 23 -1.72 16.14 -9.94
CA ARG A 23 -3.02 16.63 -9.43
C ARG A 23 -4.13 16.57 -10.47
N ALA A 24 -3.84 16.95 -11.72
CA ALA A 24 -4.82 16.86 -12.80
C ALA A 24 -5.25 15.42 -13.12
N VAL A 25 -4.36 14.43 -12.91
CA VAL A 25 -4.70 13.02 -13.05
C VAL A 25 -5.65 12.56 -11.95
N ASP A 26 -5.46 13.05 -10.73
CA ASP A 26 -6.33 12.73 -9.60
C ASP A 26 -7.73 13.33 -9.74
N ASP A 27 -7.82 14.56 -10.24
CA ASP A 27 -9.08 15.31 -10.28
C ASP A 27 -9.98 14.94 -11.47
N ALA A 28 -9.40 14.63 -12.64
CA ALA A 28 -10.12 14.78 -13.91
C ALA A 28 -9.90 13.67 -14.95
N VAL A 29 -9.02 12.70 -14.70
CA VAL A 29 -8.70 11.68 -15.71
C VAL A 29 -9.53 10.42 -15.50
N ALA A 30 -10.24 10.02 -16.55
CA ALA A 30 -10.97 8.75 -16.58
C ALA A 30 -10.00 7.58 -16.29
N PHE A 31 -10.47 6.58 -15.53
CA PHE A 31 -9.65 5.47 -15.07
C PHE A 31 -8.83 4.79 -16.18
N ASN A 32 -9.39 4.66 -17.38
CA ASN A 32 -8.75 4.01 -18.53
C ASN A 32 -7.52 4.77 -19.06
N ASP A 33 -7.49 6.10 -18.94
CA ASP A 33 -6.38 6.93 -19.41
C ASP A 33 -5.37 7.23 -18.30
N ARG A 34 -5.74 6.98 -17.03
CA ARG A 34 -4.94 7.27 -15.84
C ARG A 34 -3.55 6.66 -15.94
N ALA A 35 -3.45 5.40 -16.37
CA ALA A 35 -2.18 4.68 -16.46
C ALA A 35 -1.18 5.33 -17.46
N ALA A 36 -1.65 5.83 -18.59
CA ALA A 36 -0.78 6.52 -19.55
C ALA A 36 -0.31 7.85 -18.99
N ARG A 37 -1.22 8.63 -18.38
CA ARG A 37 -0.88 9.92 -17.78
C ARG A 37 0.08 9.81 -16.60
N LEU A 38 -0.08 8.79 -15.74
CA LEU A 38 0.84 8.54 -14.64
C LEU A 38 2.25 8.17 -15.13
N ARG A 39 2.37 7.47 -16.26
CA ARG A 39 3.68 7.20 -16.88
C ARG A 39 4.35 8.49 -17.36
N ASP A 40 3.59 9.40 -17.98
CA ASP A 40 4.11 10.71 -18.40
C ASP A 40 4.54 11.57 -17.20
N VAL A 41 3.79 11.50 -16.10
CA VAL A 41 4.13 12.16 -14.84
C VAL A 41 5.44 11.59 -14.28
N ALA A 42 5.57 10.27 -14.17
CA ALA A 42 6.79 9.60 -13.70
C ALA A 42 8.01 9.98 -14.56
N ALA A 43 7.87 9.99 -15.89
CA ALA A 43 8.91 10.43 -16.80
C ALA A 43 9.28 11.92 -16.61
N THR A 44 8.33 12.76 -16.22
CA THR A 44 8.59 14.18 -15.93
C THR A 44 9.35 14.35 -14.61
N PHE A 45 9.03 13.56 -13.59
CA PHE A 45 9.84 13.51 -12.36
C PHE A 45 11.26 13.02 -12.62
N GLU A 46 11.46 11.96 -13.43
CA GLU A 46 12.80 11.48 -13.78
C GLU A 46 13.63 12.57 -14.50
N ARG A 47 13.00 13.36 -15.37
CA ARG A 47 13.66 14.52 -15.99
C ARG A 47 14.03 15.60 -14.99
N ALA A 48 13.18 15.89 -14.02
CA ALA A 48 13.50 16.83 -12.93
C ALA A 48 14.68 16.32 -12.10
N LEU A 49 14.66 15.02 -11.76
CA LEU A 49 15.71 14.37 -10.98
C LEU A 49 17.06 14.39 -11.69
N ALA A 50 17.07 14.18 -13.01
CA ALA A 50 18.28 14.23 -13.83
C ALA A 50 18.89 15.65 -13.94
N ARG A 51 18.11 16.70 -13.69
CA ARG A 51 18.59 18.09 -13.69
C ARG A 51 18.95 18.61 -12.32
N ALA A 52 18.42 18.02 -11.26
CA ALA A 52 18.74 18.43 -9.90
C ALA A 52 20.19 18.06 -9.56
N GLN A 53 20.99 19.08 -9.23
CA GLN A 53 22.37 18.93 -8.76
C GLN A 53 22.47 19.11 -7.24
N GLY A 54 21.60 19.92 -6.64
CA GLY A 54 21.53 20.09 -5.20
C GLY A 54 21.00 18.83 -4.50
N PRO A 55 21.67 18.31 -3.45
CA PRO A 55 21.29 17.05 -2.80
C PRO A 55 19.87 17.08 -2.22
N ASP A 56 19.49 18.16 -1.53
CA ASP A 56 18.16 18.28 -0.93
C ASP A 56 17.04 18.30 -1.98
N LEU A 57 17.25 19.01 -3.09
CA LEU A 57 16.30 19.06 -4.20
C LEU A 57 16.17 17.68 -4.84
N ARG A 58 17.31 17.01 -5.07
CA ARG A 58 17.36 15.68 -5.67
C ARG A 58 16.63 14.65 -4.81
N GLN A 59 16.85 14.65 -3.49
CA GLN A 59 16.18 13.77 -2.54
C GLN A 59 14.69 14.06 -2.42
N SER A 60 14.29 15.33 -2.46
CA SER A 60 12.87 15.73 -2.46
C SER A 60 12.14 15.20 -3.70
N ILE A 61 12.76 15.34 -4.89
CA ILE A 61 12.22 14.77 -6.14
C ILE A 61 12.19 13.25 -6.06
N ALA A 62 13.26 12.62 -5.56
CA ALA A 62 13.33 11.17 -5.40
C ALA A 62 12.20 10.64 -4.51
N GLY A 63 11.93 11.28 -3.37
CA GLY A 63 10.83 10.87 -2.48
C GLY A 63 9.46 10.95 -3.14
N ARG A 64 9.20 12.00 -3.93
CA ARG A 64 7.94 12.17 -4.68
C ARG A 64 7.76 11.11 -5.76
N LEU A 65 8.80 10.89 -6.56
CA LEU A 65 8.78 9.85 -7.60
C LEU A 65 8.67 8.45 -6.99
N GLY A 66 9.45 8.16 -5.95
CA GLY A 66 9.41 6.88 -5.24
C GLY A 66 8.03 6.59 -4.65
N SER A 67 7.37 7.61 -4.08
CA SER A 67 6.00 7.48 -3.56
C SER A 67 4.99 7.17 -4.68
N LEU A 68 5.12 7.82 -5.83
CA LEU A 68 4.28 7.55 -7.00
C LEU A 68 4.47 6.11 -7.49
N LEU A 69 5.72 5.67 -7.67
CA LEU A 69 6.06 4.32 -8.11
C LEU A 69 5.67 3.25 -7.08
N ALA A 70 5.61 3.56 -5.79
CA ALA A 70 5.11 2.65 -4.77
C ALA A 70 3.57 2.54 -4.79
N GLY A 71 2.89 3.69 -4.76
CA GLY A 71 1.45 3.78 -4.53
C GLY A 71 0.59 3.39 -5.73
N GLU A 72 1.01 3.71 -6.95
CA GLU A 72 0.15 3.56 -8.13
C GLU A 72 0.39 2.25 -8.88
N ASN A 73 -0.58 1.32 -8.78
CA ASN A 73 -0.52 -0.01 -9.40
C ASN A 73 -0.12 0.02 -10.90
N SER A 74 -0.58 1.04 -11.64
CA SER A 74 -0.39 1.13 -13.09
C SER A 74 1.03 1.52 -13.54
N VAL A 75 1.82 2.09 -12.64
CA VAL A 75 3.20 2.53 -12.89
C VAL A 75 4.17 1.92 -11.87
N ARG A 76 3.72 0.91 -11.14
CA ARG A 76 4.47 0.41 -9.99
C ARG A 76 5.78 -0.22 -10.43
N ASP A 77 6.86 0.29 -9.83
CA ASP A 77 8.20 -0.28 -9.92
C ASP A 77 8.78 -0.30 -8.51
N LEU A 78 8.73 -1.48 -7.86
CA LEU A 78 9.11 -1.62 -6.46
C LEU A 78 10.61 -1.43 -6.24
N ASP A 79 11.44 -1.95 -7.15
CA ASP A 79 12.89 -1.87 -6.99
C ASP A 79 13.34 -0.41 -7.13
N ARG A 80 12.83 0.28 -8.16
CA ARG A 80 13.11 1.72 -8.34
C ARG A 80 12.53 2.57 -7.21
N ALA A 81 11.32 2.27 -6.73
CA ALA A 81 10.72 2.98 -5.61
C ALA A 81 11.56 2.85 -4.33
N ILE A 82 12.05 1.65 -4.01
CA ILE A 82 12.89 1.41 -2.82
C ILE A 82 14.18 2.23 -2.89
N GLU A 83 14.85 2.26 -4.04
CA GLU A 83 16.06 3.09 -4.23
C GLU A 83 15.79 4.56 -3.95
N LEU A 84 14.76 5.12 -4.59
CA LEU A 84 14.41 6.53 -4.51
C LEU A 84 13.93 6.94 -3.11
N LEU A 85 13.12 6.10 -2.47
CA LEU A 85 12.64 6.34 -1.12
C LEU A 85 13.77 6.24 -0.10
N ARG A 86 14.72 5.31 -0.27
CA ARG A 86 15.92 5.24 0.58
C ARG A 86 16.78 6.49 0.45
N ASP A 87 16.98 7.01 -0.77
CA ASP A 87 17.70 8.27 -1.02
C ASP A 87 16.99 9.43 -0.29
N ALA A 88 15.66 9.50 -0.39
CA ALA A 88 14.86 10.52 0.29
C ALA A 88 14.90 10.43 1.83
N THR A 89 15.19 9.28 2.42
CA THR A 89 15.34 9.14 3.88
C THR A 89 16.73 9.51 4.42
N GLN A 90 17.69 9.87 3.56
CA GLN A 90 19.07 10.17 4.00
C GLN A 90 19.20 11.52 4.72
N THR A 91 18.23 12.43 4.56
CA THR A 91 18.25 13.72 5.25
C THR A 91 16.96 13.99 6.02
N PRO A 92 17.03 14.67 7.18
CA PRO A 92 15.84 15.01 7.95
C PRO A 92 14.84 15.91 7.22
N ALA A 93 15.29 16.66 6.20
CA ALA A 93 14.45 17.57 5.45
C ALA A 93 13.47 16.85 4.51
N THR A 94 13.79 15.63 4.09
CA THR A 94 12.98 14.83 3.16
C THR A 94 12.45 13.53 3.78
N ASP A 95 13.02 13.09 4.90
CA ASP A 95 12.48 11.98 5.68
C ASP A 95 11.16 12.39 6.34
N SER A 96 10.10 11.63 6.06
CA SER A 96 8.76 11.91 6.56
C SER A 96 8.00 10.61 6.78
N ALA A 97 6.95 10.66 7.60
CA ALA A 97 6.08 9.51 7.83
C ALA A 97 5.50 8.96 6.52
N THR A 98 5.13 9.82 5.56
CA THR A 98 4.66 9.42 4.23
C THR A 98 5.71 8.64 3.43
N ILE A 99 6.97 9.11 3.39
CA ILE A 99 8.07 8.39 2.71
C ILE A 99 8.33 7.04 3.39
N ARG A 100 8.33 7.02 4.73
CA ARG A 100 8.49 5.78 5.53
C ARG A 100 7.34 4.81 5.33
N TYR A 101 6.11 5.31 5.16
CA TYR A 101 4.93 4.52 4.81
C TYR A 101 5.14 3.80 3.47
N PHE A 102 5.44 4.54 2.40
CA PHE A 102 5.64 3.95 1.07
C PHE A 102 6.84 3.01 1.01
N LEU A 103 7.92 3.32 1.74
CA LEU A 103 9.08 2.43 1.81
C LEU A 103 8.71 1.11 2.47
N GLY A 104 7.92 1.15 3.55
CA GLY A 104 7.44 -0.05 4.21
C GLY A 104 6.45 -0.84 3.35
N GLU A 105 5.55 -0.19 2.60
CA GLU A 105 4.67 -0.84 1.64
C GLU A 105 5.47 -1.60 0.57
N CYS A 106 6.52 -0.99 0.01
CA CYS A 106 7.39 -1.66 -0.95
C CYS A 106 8.04 -2.92 -0.36
N PHE A 107 8.55 -2.85 0.87
CA PHE A 107 9.11 -4.02 1.55
C PHE A 107 8.05 -5.09 1.82
N ALA A 108 6.86 -4.71 2.26
CA ALA A 108 5.76 -5.64 2.52
C ALA A 108 5.32 -6.38 1.23
N MET A 109 5.26 -5.66 0.10
CA MET A 109 4.99 -6.25 -1.21
C MET A 109 6.08 -7.22 -1.68
N ARG A 110 7.31 -7.08 -1.16
CA ARG A 110 8.43 -8.01 -1.36
C ARG A 110 8.53 -9.06 -0.26
N VAL A 111 7.52 -9.17 0.61
CA VAL A 111 7.47 -10.13 1.74
C VAL A 111 8.60 -9.89 2.76
N GLN A 112 9.22 -8.71 2.73
CA GLN A 112 10.28 -8.27 3.65
C GLN A 112 9.66 -7.57 4.86
N TYR A 113 8.87 -8.31 5.64
CA TYR A 113 8.03 -7.72 6.69
C TYR A 113 8.79 -7.09 7.87
N ASP A 114 10.01 -7.55 8.16
CA ASP A 114 10.84 -6.95 9.22
C ASP A 114 11.37 -5.58 8.78
N ASP A 115 11.73 -5.44 7.51
CA ASP A 115 12.15 -4.16 6.93
C ASP A 115 10.95 -3.19 6.81
N ALA A 116 9.78 -3.72 6.44
CA ALA A 116 8.54 -2.96 6.43
C ALA A 116 8.20 -2.40 7.81
N GLU A 117 8.22 -3.25 8.84
CA GLU A 117 7.96 -2.86 10.22
C GLU A 117 8.93 -1.79 10.71
N ARG A 118 10.23 -1.95 10.41
CA ARG A 118 11.24 -0.97 10.80
C ARG A 118 11.01 0.39 10.13
N ALA A 119 10.67 0.40 8.84
CA ALA A 119 10.33 1.63 8.12
C ALA A 119 9.10 2.32 8.74
N TRP A 120 8.02 1.57 8.94
CA TRP A 120 6.78 2.06 9.54
C TRP A 120 6.94 2.55 10.97
N ARG A 121 7.64 1.82 11.84
CA ARG A 121 7.93 2.27 13.20
C ARG A 121 8.75 3.55 13.21
N THR A 122 9.71 3.70 12.30
CA THR A 122 10.43 4.96 12.12
C THR A 122 9.47 6.08 11.68
N GLY A 123 8.57 5.80 10.74
CA GLY A 123 7.51 6.74 10.36
C GLY A 123 6.63 7.19 11.54
N LEU A 124 6.28 6.29 12.47
CA LEU A 124 5.57 6.67 13.70
C LEU A 124 6.41 7.49 14.70
N THR A 125 7.74 7.42 14.64
CA THR A 125 8.56 8.35 15.44
C THR A 125 8.50 9.79 14.89
N LEU A 126 8.30 9.93 13.57
CA LEU A 126 8.13 11.23 12.91
C LEU A 126 6.70 11.76 13.05
N GLU A 127 5.71 10.88 12.92
CA GLU A 127 4.29 11.20 13.09
C GLU A 127 3.56 10.08 13.84
N PRO A 128 3.45 10.16 15.18
CA PRO A 128 2.85 9.10 16.00
C PRO A 128 1.40 8.74 15.67
N GLY A 129 0.67 9.65 15.03
CA GLY A 129 -0.73 9.49 14.67
C GLY A 129 -0.97 9.07 13.23
N HIS A 130 0.06 8.74 12.44
CA HIS A 130 -0.10 8.54 11.00
C HIS A 130 -1.05 7.37 10.69
N PRO A 131 -2.26 7.62 10.17
CA PRO A 131 -3.34 6.63 10.17
C PRO A 131 -3.03 5.42 9.27
N ALA A 132 -2.38 5.66 8.12
CA ALA A 132 -2.04 4.57 7.21
C ALA A 132 -0.97 3.64 7.81
N ILE A 133 -0.03 4.17 8.60
CA ILE A 133 1.02 3.35 9.22
C ILE A 133 0.45 2.52 10.36
N LEU A 134 -0.42 3.13 11.18
CA LEU A 134 -1.14 2.41 12.23
C LEU A 134 -2.00 1.27 11.64
N ALA A 135 -2.63 1.49 10.49
CA ALA A 135 -3.43 0.48 9.82
C ALA A 135 -2.60 -0.72 9.33
N VAL A 136 -1.48 -0.48 8.63
CA VAL A 136 -0.63 -1.58 8.12
C VAL A 136 0.07 -2.35 9.25
N LEU A 137 0.49 -1.68 10.32
CA LEU A 137 1.05 -2.35 11.50
C LEU A 137 0.00 -3.18 12.24
N ALA A 138 -1.26 -2.74 12.28
CA ALA A 138 -2.34 -3.48 12.93
C ALA A 138 -2.66 -4.82 12.23
N THR A 139 -2.34 -4.95 10.94
CA THR A 139 -2.59 -6.18 10.16
C THR A 139 -1.31 -6.97 9.82
N LEU A 140 -0.13 -6.47 10.19
CA LEU A 140 1.16 -7.04 9.81
C LEU A 140 1.32 -8.53 10.17
N ASP A 141 0.86 -8.95 11.35
CA ASP A 141 0.91 -10.37 11.75
C ASP A 141 0.05 -11.26 10.86
N VAL A 142 -1.08 -10.71 10.38
CA VAL A 142 -1.95 -11.40 9.43
C VAL A 142 -1.24 -11.57 8.10
N ASP A 143 -0.54 -10.52 7.63
CA ASP A 143 0.23 -10.55 6.39
C ASP A 143 1.41 -11.54 6.47
N ARG A 144 2.16 -11.55 7.57
CA ARG A 144 3.25 -12.51 7.83
C ARG A 144 2.76 -13.95 7.81
N ALA A 145 1.72 -14.26 8.58
CA ALA A 145 1.18 -15.61 8.64
C ALA A 145 0.63 -16.05 7.28
N ARG A 146 -0.04 -15.16 6.55
CA ARG A 146 -0.56 -15.45 5.20
C ARG A 146 0.56 -15.77 4.22
N ALA A 147 1.62 -14.98 4.19
CA ALA A 147 2.76 -15.22 3.30
C ALA A 147 3.52 -16.50 3.64
N ALA A 148 3.56 -16.88 4.92
CA ALA A 148 4.13 -18.15 5.37
C ALA A 148 3.22 -19.37 5.06
N GLY A 149 2.00 -19.16 4.55
CA GLY A 149 1.01 -20.23 4.38
C GLY A 149 0.46 -20.77 5.71
N ASP A 150 0.68 -20.06 6.82
CA ASP A 150 0.22 -20.45 8.15
C ASP A 150 -1.23 -20.01 8.38
N ALA A 151 -2.16 -20.83 7.92
CA ALA A 151 -3.60 -20.58 8.11
C ALA A 151 -3.98 -20.50 9.60
N ALA A 152 -3.33 -21.25 10.49
CA ALA A 152 -3.62 -21.21 11.92
C ALA A 152 -3.16 -19.86 12.53
N GLY A 153 -1.98 -19.40 12.14
CA GLY A 153 -1.44 -18.08 12.48
C GLY A 153 -2.32 -16.94 11.96
N VAL A 154 -2.86 -17.05 10.73
CA VAL A 154 -3.81 -16.06 10.20
C VAL A 154 -5.07 -15.99 11.07
N VAL A 155 -5.66 -17.13 11.43
CA VAL A 155 -6.83 -17.17 12.32
C VAL A 155 -6.51 -16.51 13.66
N ALA A 156 -5.40 -16.89 14.29
CA ALA A 156 -4.98 -16.34 15.58
C ALA A 156 -4.69 -14.84 15.51
N ALA A 157 -4.05 -14.35 14.45
CA ALA A 157 -3.75 -12.94 14.25
C ALA A 157 -5.03 -12.10 14.04
N VAL A 158 -5.95 -12.55 13.18
CA VAL A 158 -7.22 -11.85 12.97
C VAL A 158 -8.06 -11.83 14.25
N GLN A 159 -8.04 -12.92 15.04
CA GLN A 159 -8.80 -13.00 16.29
C GLN A 159 -8.33 -12.00 17.36
N ARG A 160 -7.06 -11.60 17.35
CA ARG A 160 -6.51 -10.54 18.21
C ARG A 160 -7.02 -9.14 17.85
N VAL A 161 -7.47 -8.94 16.61
CA VAL A 161 -8.14 -7.69 16.22
C VAL A 161 -9.58 -7.71 16.77
N PRO A 162 -10.01 -6.70 17.55
CA PRO A 162 -11.39 -6.63 18.03
C PRO A 162 -12.38 -6.70 16.87
N GLU A 163 -13.47 -7.46 17.05
CA GLU A 163 -14.42 -7.72 15.98
C GLU A 163 -15.00 -6.44 15.34
N ALA A 164 -15.27 -5.42 16.17
CA ALA A 164 -15.74 -4.11 15.74
C ALA A 164 -14.76 -3.38 14.81
N ARG A 165 -13.46 -3.72 14.86
CA ARG A 165 -12.40 -3.14 14.02
C ARG A 165 -12.01 -4.03 12.84
N ARG A 166 -12.62 -5.21 12.68
CA ARG A 166 -12.38 -6.08 11.52
C ARG A 166 -13.13 -5.54 10.29
N ASN A 167 -12.38 -5.08 9.31
CA ASN A 167 -12.91 -4.68 7.99
C ASN A 167 -13.20 -5.92 7.11
N GLY A 168 -13.73 -5.70 5.90
CA GLY A 168 -14.10 -6.78 4.98
C GLY A 168 -12.93 -7.71 4.64
N GLU A 169 -11.74 -7.14 4.43
CA GLU A 169 -10.51 -7.87 4.12
C GLU A 169 -10.07 -8.81 5.26
N LEU A 170 -10.08 -8.36 6.52
CA LEU A 170 -9.74 -9.23 7.64
C LEU A 170 -10.73 -10.40 7.80
N TRP A 171 -12.02 -10.16 7.56
CA TRP A 171 -13.02 -11.21 7.55
C TRP A 171 -12.85 -12.19 6.39
N LEU A 172 -12.47 -11.69 5.22
CA LEU A 172 -12.15 -12.53 4.07
C LEU A 172 -10.96 -13.44 4.38
N ARG A 173 -9.86 -12.89 4.89
CA ARG A 173 -8.67 -13.63 5.29
C ARG A 173 -8.98 -14.68 6.37
N LEU A 174 -9.81 -14.35 7.35
CA LEU A 174 -10.26 -15.31 8.36
C LEU A 174 -11.04 -16.47 7.72
N GLY A 175 -11.92 -16.17 6.77
CA GLY A 175 -12.69 -17.19 6.06
C GLY A 175 -11.81 -18.13 5.23
N ASP A 176 -10.88 -17.56 4.46
CA ASP A 176 -9.95 -18.32 3.61
C ASP A 176 -9.02 -19.21 4.44
N ALA A 177 -8.51 -18.70 5.55
CA ALA A 177 -7.68 -19.47 6.48
C ALA A 177 -8.50 -20.57 7.18
N SER A 178 -9.71 -20.26 7.65
CA SER A 178 -10.60 -21.25 8.28
C SER A 178 -10.98 -22.36 7.31
N TYR A 179 -11.22 -22.03 6.05
CA TYR A 179 -11.50 -23.00 4.99
C TYR A 179 -10.31 -23.92 4.75
N SER A 180 -9.10 -23.36 4.67
CA SER A 180 -7.85 -24.13 4.49
C SER A 180 -7.60 -25.10 5.64
N LEU A 181 -8.11 -24.80 6.84
CA LEU A 181 -8.07 -25.66 8.03
C LEU A 181 -9.25 -26.66 8.12
N GLY A 182 -10.14 -26.70 7.12
CA GLY A 182 -11.32 -27.57 7.12
C GLY A 182 -12.47 -27.09 8.04
N ARG A 183 -12.36 -25.89 8.63
CA ARG A 183 -13.37 -25.32 9.55
C ARG A 183 -14.48 -24.62 8.78
N LEU A 184 -15.27 -25.41 8.03
CA LEU A 184 -16.24 -24.91 7.06
C LEU A 184 -17.29 -23.97 7.67
N GLY A 185 -17.77 -24.25 8.89
CA GLY A 185 -18.74 -23.40 9.58
C GLY A 185 -18.16 -22.04 9.97
N GLU A 186 -16.91 -21.99 10.42
CA GLU A 186 -16.20 -20.73 10.72
C GLU A 186 -15.93 -19.94 9.44
N ALA A 187 -15.51 -20.63 8.37
CA ALA A 187 -15.29 -20.01 7.06
C ALA A 187 -16.57 -19.34 6.53
N ALA A 188 -17.70 -20.05 6.55
CA ALA A 188 -18.99 -19.55 6.11
C ALA A 188 -19.44 -18.30 6.88
N ARG A 189 -19.27 -18.29 8.22
CA ARG A 189 -19.56 -17.13 9.06
C ARG A 189 -18.66 -15.94 8.71
N ALA A 190 -17.35 -16.17 8.62
CA ALA A 190 -16.38 -15.12 8.31
C ALA A 190 -16.63 -14.48 6.94
N TRP A 191 -16.84 -15.28 5.89
CA TRP A 191 -17.20 -14.74 4.57
C TRP A 191 -18.54 -14.02 4.55
N SER A 192 -19.52 -14.44 5.36
CA SER A 192 -20.79 -13.70 5.50
C SER A 192 -20.56 -12.30 6.07
N HIS A 193 -19.69 -12.17 7.09
CA HIS A 193 -19.29 -10.87 7.62
C HIS A 193 -18.51 -10.03 6.60
N ALA A 194 -17.64 -10.63 5.80
CA ALA A 194 -16.91 -9.94 4.74
C ALA A 194 -17.87 -9.35 3.70
N ILE A 195 -18.81 -10.17 3.20
CA ILE A 195 -19.82 -9.77 2.20
C ILE A 195 -20.72 -8.64 2.70
N ALA A 196 -21.09 -8.67 3.98
CA ALA A 196 -21.95 -7.67 4.60
C ALA A 196 -21.28 -6.29 4.69
N ARG A 197 -19.95 -6.26 4.90
CA ARG A 197 -19.17 -5.03 4.99
C ARG A 197 -18.75 -4.49 3.63
N GLU A 198 -18.25 -5.38 2.75
CA GLU A 198 -17.86 -5.02 1.39
C GLU A 198 -18.54 -5.96 0.39
N PRO A 199 -19.55 -5.46 -0.35
CA PRO A 199 -20.20 -6.21 -1.43
C PRO A 199 -19.27 -6.44 -2.64
N ILE A 200 -18.26 -7.32 -2.54
CA ILE A 200 -17.40 -7.63 -3.69
C ILE A 200 -18.22 -8.40 -4.74
N LYS A 201 -18.46 -7.76 -5.90
CA LYS A 201 -19.22 -8.32 -7.03
C LYS A 201 -18.46 -9.53 -7.59
N GLY A 202 -19.04 -10.73 -7.51
CA GLY A 202 -18.42 -12.00 -7.95
C GLY A 202 -18.15 -13.00 -6.83
N MET A 203 -17.53 -12.56 -5.72
CA MET A 203 -17.29 -13.41 -4.55
C MET A 203 -18.60 -13.83 -3.86
N ARG A 204 -19.63 -12.97 -3.87
CA ARG A 204 -20.97 -13.28 -3.32
C ARG A 204 -21.57 -14.58 -3.87
N ARG A 205 -21.37 -14.88 -5.16
CA ARG A 205 -21.93 -16.10 -5.79
C ARG A 205 -21.16 -17.35 -5.34
N ARG A 206 -19.83 -17.28 -5.34
CA ARG A 206 -18.95 -18.37 -4.88
C ARG A 206 -19.21 -18.70 -3.41
N PHE A 207 -19.25 -17.68 -2.54
CA PHE A 207 -19.49 -17.87 -1.12
C PHE A 207 -20.91 -18.35 -0.82
N ARG A 208 -21.95 -17.87 -1.51
CA ARG A 208 -23.32 -18.38 -1.33
C ARG A 208 -23.44 -19.88 -1.67
N SER A 209 -22.72 -20.35 -2.68
CA SER A 209 -22.69 -21.78 -3.02
C SER A 209 -22.02 -22.62 -1.93
N LEU A 210 -20.93 -22.13 -1.33
CA LEU A 210 -20.21 -22.81 -0.24
C LEU A 210 -20.98 -22.78 1.08
N ILE A 211 -21.64 -21.66 1.39
CA ILE A 211 -22.53 -21.52 2.56
C ILE A 211 -23.72 -22.48 2.44
N GLY A 212 -24.37 -22.54 1.28
CA GLY A 212 -25.53 -23.42 1.04
C GLY A 212 -25.22 -24.92 1.10
N ARG A 213 -23.96 -25.32 0.93
CA ARG A 213 -23.51 -26.72 1.11
C ARG A 213 -23.23 -27.09 2.58
N SER A 214 -23.15 -26.09 3.46
CA SER A 214 -22.75 -26.26 4.86
C SER A 214 -23.91 -26.07 5.85
N SER A 215 -25.10 -25.72 5.36
CA SER A 215 -26.31 -25.64 6.20
C SER A 215 -26.82 -27.06 6.49
N PRO A 216 -27.02 -27.45 7.77
CA PRO A 216 -27.85 -28.61 8.07
C PRO A 216 -29.29 -28.34 7.58
N PRO A 217 -30.03 -29.37 7.14
CA PRO A 217 -31.42 -29.18 6.70
C PRO A 217 -32.25 -28.55 7.83
N PRO A 218 -33.30 -27.78 7.51
CA PRO A 218 -34.16 -27.20 8.54
C PRO A 218 -34.77 -28.35 9.36
N LEU A 219 -34.68 -28.25 10.68
CA LEU A 219 -35.38 -29.15 11.58
C LEU A 219 -36.89 -28.89 11.38
N HIS A 220 -37.59 -29.92 10.90
CA HIS A 220 -39.04 -29.96 10.81
C HIS A 220 -39.67 -30.07 12.20
#